data_AF-A0A1I0XQG2-F1
#
_entry.id   AF-A0A1I0XQG2-F1
#
_cell.length_a   1.000
_cell.length_b   1.000
_cell.length_c   1.000
_cell.angle_alpha   90.00
_cell.angle_beta   90.00
_cell.angle_gamma   90.00
#
_symmetry.space_group_name_H-M   'P 1'
#
loop_
_entity.id
_entity.type
_entity.pdbx_description
1 polymer ?
#
loop_
_entity_poly.entity_id
_entity_poly.type
_entity_poly.pdbx_seq_one_letter_code
_entity_poly.pdbx_strand_id
1 'polypeptide(L)'
;MKNFYAIAEEGVEPHEFEIKFFGDKTEHKVVSFDNSYIDLKKVYKPAKDEDYDVQFRAAMYQIKPIYKVSFFLDYQLSRYEGNQSEFLAQIKYVILPRTKNGKPAYAEIIEKWIESKEEKPNVGTYTISTGDVHAPIQIQQNSNHSSQKQIITYNSSDVKDFFSILKNDIEKLDASIREDFEMEMKYAIKQLEKEKDIQPQLLNIGSLISNVGLPIFTSLTSSGIFEVIKPLLGL
;
A
#
# COMPACT_ATOMS: atom_id res chain seq x y z
N MET A 1 -7.57 8.28 33.13
CA MET A 1 -8.32 8.61 31.90
C MET A 1 -9.12 9.91 31.87
N LYS A 2 -9.37 10.63 32.97
CA LYS A 2 -10.22 11.85 32.96
C LYS A 2 -9.79 12.92 31.93
N ASN A 3 -8.50 13.00 31.62
CA ASN A 3 -7.93 13.95 30.65
C ASN A 3 -7.59 13.30 29.30
N PHE A 4 -8.03 12.05 29.08
CA PHE A 4 -7.73 11.31 27.85
C PHE A 4 -8.64 11.72 26.69
N TYR A 5 -9.89 12.10 27.01
CA TYR A 5 -10.87 12.58 26.05
C TYR A 5 -11.25 14.03 26.38
N ALA A 6 -11.56 14.82 25.36
CA ALA A 6 -12.10 16.16 25.53
C ALA A 6 -13.53 16.06 26.07
N ILE A 7 -13.65 16.33 27.36
CA ILE A 7 -14.90 16.34 28.14
C ILE A 7 -15.20 17.79 28.50
N ALA A 8 -16.46 18.20 28.34
CA ALA A 8 -16.93 19.53 28.70
C ALA A 8 -16.83 19.79 30.20
N GLU A 9 -16.74 21.06 30.58
CA GLU A 9 -16.74 21.46 31.99
C GLU A 9 -18.10 21.22 32.66
N GLU A 10 -18.09 21.10 33.98
CA GLU A 10 -19.30 20.89 34.76
C GLU A 10 -20.28 22.07 34.59
N GLY A 11 -21.50 21.77 34.16
CA GLY A 11 -22.54 22.79 33.95
C GLY A 11 -22.46 23.54 32.61
N VAL A 12 -21.48 23.24 31.77
CA VAL A 12 -21.34 23.84 30.43
C VAL A 12 -21.97 22.92 29.38
N GLU A 13 -22.64 23.52 28.39
CA GLU A 13 -23.15 22.78 27.23
C GLU A 13 -21.96 22.32 26.38
N PRO A 14 -21.82 21.01 26.11
CA PRO A 14 -20.67 20.50 25.38
C PRO A 14 -20.63 21.05 23.95
N HIS A 15 -19.44 21.40 23.47
CA HIS A 15 -19.22 21.64 22.05
C HIS A 15 -19.64 20.41 21.22
N GLU A 16 -19.91 20.57 19.91
CA GLU A 16 -20.42 19.51 19.01
C GLU A 16 -19.62 18.19 19.10
N PHE A 17 -18.32 18.28 19.41
CA PHE A 17 -17.40 17.15 19.49
C PHE A 17 -16.85 16.86 20.89
N GLU A 18 -17.39 17.48 21.93
CA GLU A 18 -17.04 17.20 23.32
C GLU A 18 -17.94 16.15 23.93
N ILE A 19 -17.37 15.37 24.85
CA ILE A 19 -18.15 14.45 25.66
C ILE A 19 -18.80 15.25 26.79
N LYS A 20 -20.09 15.03 27.01
CA LYS A 20 -20.80 15.64 28.13
C LYS A 20 -20.13 15.27 29.46
N PHE A 21 -19.98 16.24 30.36
CA PHE A 21 -19.46 16.02 31.69
C PHE A 21 -20.24 14.92 32.44
N PHE A 22 -19.53 13.97 33.04
CA PHE A 22 -20.12 12.90 33.86
C PHE A 22 -19.37 12.64 35.18
N GLY A 23 -18.39 13.49 35.51
CA GLY A 23 -17.70 13.49 36.80
C GLY A 23 -16.86 12.25 37.12
N ASP A 24 -16.50 12.11 38.39
CA ASP A 24 -15.60 11.04 38.89
C ASP A 24 -16.37 9.82 39.43
N LYS A 25 -17.71 9.81 39.28
CA LYS A 25 -18.57 8.72 39.75
C LYS A 25 -19.61 8.35 38.71
N THR A 26 -19.76 7.06 38.47
CA THR A 26 -20.71 6.51 37.51
C THR A 26 -21.86 5.78 38.22
N GLU A 27 -23.08 5.96 37.71
CA GLU A 27 -24.28 5.29 38.25
C GLU A 27 -24.28 3.83 37.80
N HIS A 28 -24.16 2.91 38.76
CA HIS A 28 -24.38 1.49 38.53
C HIS A 28 -25.72 1.06 39.12
N LYS A 29 -26.44 0.21 38.39
CA LYS A 29 -27.62 -0.47 38.92
C LYS A 29 -27.19 -1.80 39.52
N VAL A 30 -27.39 -1.96 40.81
CA VAL A 30 -27.16 -3.24 41.50
C VAL A 30 -28.52 -3.89 41.72
N VAL A 31 -28.63 -5.13 41.28
CA VAL A 31 -29.81 -5.95 41.55
C VAL A 31 -29.65 -6.55 42.94
N SER A 32 -30.52 -6.18 43.87
CA SER A 32 -30.63 -6.86 45.16
C SER A 32 -31.91 -7.69 45.19
N PHE A 33 -31.78 -8.95 45.61
CA PHE A 33 -32.92 -9.81 45.91
C PHE A 33 -33.20 -9.73 47.40
N ASP A 34 -34.38 -9.25 47.76
CA ASP A 34 -34.85 -9.25 49.13
C ASP A 34 -36.31 -9.71 49.15
N ASN A 35 -36.63 -10.71 49.98
CA ASN A 35 -37.96 -11.32 50.12
C ASN A 35 -38.76 -11.49 48.81
N SER A 36 -38.17 -12.16 47.81
CA SER A 36 -38.82 -12.51 46.52
C SER A 36 -39.13 -11.33 45.58
N TYR A 37 -38.67 -10.12 45.87
CA TYR A 37 -38.74 -8.98 44.95
C TYR A 37 -37.35 -8.59 44.43
N ILE A 38 -37.31 -8.19 43.16
CA ILE A 38 -36.12 -7.63 42.51
C ILE A 38 -36.11 -6.13 42.80
N ASP A 39 -35.19 -5.67 43.63
CA ASP A 39 -34.96 -4.23 43.85
C ASP A 39 -33.74 -3.76 43.06
N LEU A 40 -33.88 -2.63 42.36
CA LEU A 40 -32.85 -2.01 41.55
C LEU A 40 -32.30 -0.80 42.29
N LYS A 41 -31.24 -1.01 43.08
CA LYS A 41 -30.59 0.06 43.82
C LYS A 41 -29.55 0.75 42.95
N LYS A 42 -29.63 2.08 42.90
CA LYS A 42 -28.61 2.93 42.29
C LYS A 42 -27.43 3.06 43.26
N VAL A 43 -26.25 2.68 42.80
CA VAL A 43 -25.00 2.82 43.56
C VAL A 43 -24.01 3.62 42.73
N TYR A 44 -23.44 4.66 43.32
CA TYR A 44 -22.41 5.47 42.69
C TYR A 44 -21.04 4.87 43.02
N LYS A 45 -20.31 4.45 41.98
CA LYS A 45 -18.93 3.96 42.12
C LYS A 45 -17.96 4.95 41.48
N PRO A 46 -16.69 4.98 41.90
CA PRO A 46 -15.67 5.73 41.19
C PRO A 46 -15.63 5.33 39.72
N ALA A 47 -15.59 6.31 38.82
CA ALA A 47 -15.53 6.08 37.39
C ALA A 47 -14.26 5.32 37.02
N LYS A 48 -14.41 4.24 36.26
CA LYS A 48 -13.28 3.48 35.72
C LYS A 48 -12.97 3.92 34.31
N ASP A 49 -11.77 3.60 33.87
CA ASP A 49 -11.28 3.81 32.52
C ASP A 49 -12.28 3.28 31.46
N GLU A 50 -12.90 2.12 31.68
CA GLU A 50 -13.89 1.58 30.74
C GLU A 50 -15.17 2.43 30.65
N ASP A 51 -15.55 3.14 31.71
CA ASP A 51 -16.71 4.01 31.69
C ASP A 51 -16.45 5.22 30.77
N TYR A 52 -15.23 5.76 30.76
CA TYR A 52 -14.81 6.82 29.84
C TYR A 52 -14.89 6.36 28.38
N ASP A 53 -14.41 5.15 28.07
CA ASP A 53 -14.53 4.57 26.72
C ASP A 53 -15.97 4.35 26.27
N VAL A 54 -16.87 4.03 27.21
CA VAL A 54 -18.30 3.89 26.93
C VAL A 54 -18.91 5.25 26.58
N GLN A 55 -18.60 6.30 27.36
CA GLN A 55 -19.09 7.65 27.09
C GLN A 55 -18.54 8.21 25.78
N PHE A 56 -17.26 7.99 25.49
CA PHE A 56 -16.65 8.36 24.21
C PHE A 56 -17.40 7.76 23.03
N ARG A 57 -17.66 6.45 23.06
CA ARG A 57 -18.40 5.76 21.99
C ARG A 57 -19.85 6.25 21.89
N ALA A 58 -20.50 6.49 23.02
CA ALA A 58 -21.86 7.01 23.04
C ALA A 58 -21.94 8.38 22.36
N ALA A 59 -21.04 9.31 22.70
CA ALA A 59 -20.93 10.61 22.06
C ALA A 59 -20.65 10.47 20.56
N MET A 60 -19.67 9.65 20.18
CA MET A 60 -19.33 9.37 18.78
C MET A 60 -20.54 8.86 17.98
N TYR A 61 -21.36 7.96 18.53
CA TYR A 61 -22.55 7.43 17.86
C TYR A 61 -23.70 8.43 17.72
N GLN A 62 -23.75 9.45 18.57
CA GLN A 62 -24.74 10.52 18.50
C GLN A 62 -24.44 11.51 17.36
N ILE A 63 -23.20 11.55 16.86
CA ILE A 63 -22.81 12.44 15.77
C ILE A 63 -23.61 12.13 14.51
N LYS A 64 -24.23 13.20 13.98
CA LYS A 64 -24.93 13.20 12.71
C LYS A 64 -24.49 14.41 11.88
N PRO A 65 -24.25 14.23 10.58
CA PRO A 65 -24.20 12.97 9.84
C PRO A 65 -22.96 12.11 10.18
N ILE A 66 -23.03 10.80 9.90
CA ILE A 66 -22.02 9.80 10.33
C ILE A 66 -20.60 10.10 9.84
N TYR A 67 -20.44 10.69 8.65
CA TYR A 67 -19.12 11.03 8.11
C TYR A 67 -18.37 12.09 8.94
N LYS A 68 -19.06 12.81 9.84
CA LYS A 68 -18.41 13.77 10.74
C LYS A 68 -17.62 13.11 11.88
N VAL A 69 -17.74 11.78 12.04
CA VAL A 69 -17.01 11.04 13.08
C VAL A 69 -15.50 11.23 12.96
N SER A 70 -14.95 11.38 11.74
CA SER A 70 -13.52 11.70 11.56
C SER A 70 -13.14 13.04 12.20
N PHE A 71 -13.96 14.09 12.06
CA PHE A 71 -13.72 15.39 12.68
C PHE A 71 -13.80 15.33 14.20
N PHE A 72 -14.68 14.49 14.75
CA PHE A 72 -14.71 14.23 16.19
C PHE A 72 -13.41 13.57 16.67
N LEU A 73 -12.92 12.56 15.95
CA LEU A 73 -11.65 11.91 16.29
C LEU A 73 -10.47 12.90 16.20
N ASP A 74 -10.45 13.75 15.17
CA ASP A 74 -9.45 14.81 15.04
C ASP A 74 -9.53 15.83 16.18
N TYR A 75 -10.73 16.25 16.57
CA TYR A 75 -10.94 17.16 17.69
C TYR A 75 -10.41 16.56 18.99
N GLN A 76 -10.78 15.32 19.27
CA GLN A 76 -10.36 14.59 20.48
C GLN A 76 -8.84 14.41 20.53
N LEU A 77 -8.21 14.03 19.40
CA LEU A 77 -6.76 13.92 19.30
C LEU A 77 -6.06 15.28 19.50
N SER A 78 -6.61 16.37 18.95
CA SER A 78 -6.01 17.71 19.05
C SER A 78 -6.00 18.28 20.47
N ARG A 79 -6.92 17.80 21.31
CA ARG A 79 -7.08 18.21 22.72
C ARG A 79 -6.44 17.24 23.69
N TYR A 80 -5.92 16.11 23.20
CA TYR A 80 -5.24 15.15 24.04
C TYR A 80 -3.85 15.68 24.43
N GLU A 81 -3.64 15.86 25.74
CA GLU A 81 -2.40 16.41 26.29
C GLU A 81 -1.26 15.38 26.40
N GLY A 82 -1.53 14.11 26.08
CA GLY A 82 -0.57 13.01 26.15
C GLY A 82 0.14 12.69 24.83
N ASN A 83 0.74 11.50 24.75
CA ASN A 83 1.44 11.05 23.55
C ASN A 83 0.44 10.65 22.45
N GLN A 84 0.47 11.31 21.30
CA GLN A 84 -0.45 11.01 20.18
C GLN A 84 -0.49 9.50 19.81
N SER A 85 0.64 8.79 19.87
CA SER A 85 0.70 7.35 19.60
C SER A 85 -0.11 6.53 20.62
N GLU A 86 -0.17 6.98 21.88
CA GLU A 86 -0.99 6.36 22.92
C GLU A 86 -2.49 6.55 22.65
N PHE A 87 -2.88 7.75 22.19
CA PHE A 87 -4.25 8.02 21.74
C PHE A 87 -4.64 7.09 20.58
N LEU A 88 -3.81 7.03 19.54
CA LEU A 88 -4.04 6.16 18.40
C LEU A 88 -4.14 4.69 18.81
N ALA A 89 -3.29 4.23 19.73
CA ALA A 89 -3.35 2.87 20.28
C ALA A 89 -4.67 2.60 21.02
N GLN A 90 -5.15 3.53 21.86
CA GLN A 90 -6.44 3.40 22.55
C GLN A 90 -7.59 3.28 21.54
N ILE A 91 -7.62 4.13 20.52
CA ILE A 91 -8.65 4.05 19.47
C ILE A 91 -8.57 2.72 18.73
N LYS A 92 -7.37 2.27 18.35
CA LYS A 92 -7.14 1.04 17.57
C LYS A 92 -7.45 -0.24 18.33
N TYR A 93 -7.03 -0.34 19.59
CA TYR A 93 -7.08 -1.60 20.35
C TYR A 93 -8.25 -1.68 21.33
N VAL A 94 -8.85 -0.56 21.72
CA VAL A 94 -9.96 -0.55 22.69
C VAL A 94 -11.27 -0.11 22.06
N ILE A 95 -11.29 1.04 21.38
CA ILE A 95 -12.53 1.61 20.83
C ILE A 95 -12.99 0.87 19.57
N LEU A 96 -12.08 0.62 18.63
CA LEU A 96 -12.38 0.01 17.34
C LEU A 96 -12.99 -1.40 17.47
N PRO A 97 -12.41 -2.36 18.22
CA PRO A 97 -12.98 -3.72 18.33
C PRO A 97 -14.40 -3.71 18.89
N ARG A 98 -14.65 -2.86 19.89
CA ARG A 98 -15.99 -2.72 20.48
C ARG A 98 -16.98 -2.01 19.56
N THR A 99 -16.49 -1.21 18.61
CA THR A 99 -17.33 -0.53 17.60
C THR A 99 -17.71 -1.48 16.47
N LYS A 100 -16.77 -2.34 16.02
CA LYS A 100 -17.03 -3.38 15.01
C LYS A 100 -18.20 -4.29 15.36
N ASN A 101 -18.29 -4.68 16.64
CA ASN A 101 -19.33 -5.61 17.10
C ASN A 101 -20.75 -4.99 17.18
N GLY A 102 -20.90 -3.67 17.06
CA GLY A 102 -22.21 -3.01 17.20
C GLY A 102 -22.60 -2.09 16.05
N LYS A 103 -21.64 -1.38 15.45
CA LYS A 103 -21.88 -0.28 14.50
C LYS A 103 -20.80 -0.31 13.38
N PRO A 104 -20.88 -1.26 12.43
CA PRO A 104 -19.81 -1.49 11.44
C PRO A 104 -19.48 -0.26 10.58
N ALA A 105 -20.48 0.55 10.20
CA ALA A 105 -20.25 1.78 9.45
C ALA A 105 -19.40 2.82 10.20
N TYR A 106 -19.50 2.87 11.53
CA TYR A 106 -18.64 3.73 12.34
C TYR A 106 -17.22 3.15 12.45
N ALA A 107 -17.10 1.82 12.51
CA ALA A 107 -15.81 1.14 12.55
C ALA A 107 -15.00 1.39 11.28
N GLU A 108 -15.63 1.36 10.11
CA GLU A 108 -14.96 1.64 8.84
C GLU A 108 -14.37 3.07 8.78
N ILE A 109 -15.09 4.05 9.34
CA ILE A 109 -14.61 5.44 9.42
C ILE A 109 -13.41 5.53 10.36
N ILE A 110 -13.46 4.85 11.51
CA ILE A 110 -12.34 4.80 12.47
C ILE A 110 -11.12 4.15 11.83
N GLU A 111 -11.27 3.04 11.10
CA GLU A 111 -10.15 2.36 10.42
C GLU A 111 -9.47 3.29 9.42
N LYS A 112 -10.25 3.89 8.52
CA LYS A 112 -9.75 4.87 7.53
C LYS A 112 -9.08 6.06 8.21
N TRP A 113 -9.62 6.52 9.34
CA TRP A 113 -9.03 7.60 10.10
C TRP A 113 -7.68 7.18 10.72
N ILE A 114 -7.58 6.01 11.36
CA ILE A 114 -6.31 5.49 11.90
C ILE A 114 -5.26 5.36 10.77
N GLU A 115 -5.62 4.76 9.64
CA GLU A 115 -4.75 4.63 8.47
C GLU A 115 -4.23 5.97 7.95
N SER A 116 -5.01 7.05 8.10
CA SER A 116 -4.59 8.40 7.71
C SER A 116 -3.61 9.05 8.69
N LYS A 117 -3.53 8.55 9.94
CA LYS A 117 -2.66 9.07 11.00
C LYS A 117 -1.40 8.24 11.21
N GLU A 118 -1.43 6.96 10.84
CA GLU A 118 -0.22 6.14 10.78
C GLU A 118 0.68 6.71 9.67
N GLU A 119 1.88 7.15 10.03
CA GLU A 119 2.91 7.44 9.04
C GLU A 119 3.06 6.21 8.16
N LYS A 120 2.67 6.32 6.89
CA LYS A 120 2.95 5.25 5.93
C LYS A 120 4.44 5.00 6.04
N PRO A 121 4.88 3.76 6.35
CA PRO A 121 6.30 3.46 6.42
C PRO A 121 6.88 3.98 5.11
N ASN A 122 7.82 4.92 5.23
CA ASN A 122 8.44 5.56 4.10
C ASN A 122 8.94 4.41 3.22
N VAL A 123 8.27 4.16 2.10
CA VAL A 123 8.60 3.04 1.22
C VAL A 123 9.95 3.43 0.63
N GLY A 124 11.01 3.05 1.33
CA GLY A 124 12.38 3.33 0.94
C GLY A 124 12.54 2.82 -0.48
N THR A 125 12.80 3.73 -1.40
CA THR A 125 13.19 3.32 -2.74
C THR A 125 14.60 2.77 -2.62
N TYR A 126 14.73 1.46 -2.50
CA TYR A 126 16.02 0.79 -2.48
C TYR A 126 16.51 0.65 -3.93
N THR A 127 17.40 1.53 -4.36
CA THR A 127 18.15 1.34 -5.59
C THR A 127 19.28 0.36 -5.33
N ILE A 128 19.19 -0.84 -5.89
CA ILE A 128 20.27 -1.82 -5.86
C ILE A 128 20.99 -1.73 -7.19
N SER A 129 22.19 -1.17 -7.19
CA SER A 129 23.08 -1.19 -8.34
C SER A 129 23.93 -2.45 -8.28
N THR A 130 23.65 -3.39 -9.18
CA THR A 130 24.55 -4.52 -9.45
C THR A 130 25.55 -4.10 -10.54
N GLY A 131 26.76 -4.67 -10.54
CA GLY A 131 27.72 -4.47 -11.64
C GLY A 131 27.27 -5.15 -12.94
N ASP A 132 28.19 -5.42 -13.86
CA ASP A 132 27.91 -6.28 -15.02
C ASP A 132 27.51 -7.68 -14.54
N VAL A 133 26.20 -7.94 -14.59
CA VAL A 133 25.64 -9.24 -14.25
C VAL A 133 24.99 -9.81 -15.50
N HIS A 134 25.66 -10.79 -16.11
CA HIS A 134 25.16 -11.54 -17.27
C HIS A 134 24.18 -12.67 -16.88
N ALA A 135 23.46 -12.54 -15.77
CA ALA A 135 22.57 -13.58 -15.25
C ALA A 135 21.30 -12.97 -14.61
N PRO A 136 20.14 -13.66 -14.70
CA PRO A 136 18.92 -13.21 -14.05
C PRO A 136 19.07 -13.28 -12.52
N ILE A 137 19.20 -12.12 -11.85
CA ILE A 137 19.18 -12.03 -10.39
C ILE A 137 17.73 -11.82 -9.92
N GLN A 138 17.26 -12.69 -9.03
CA GLN A 138 16.05 -12.47 -8.25
C GLN A 138 16.43 -11.87 -6.90
N ILE A 139 16.00 -10.64 -6.64
CA ILE A 139 16.16 -10.01 -5.32
C ILE A 139 14.87 -10.26 -4.55
N GLN A 140 14.91 -11.20 -3.59
CA GLN A 140 13.78 -11.44 -2.70
C GLN A 140 13.88 -10.53 -1.48
N GLN A 141 13.06 -9.48 -1.45
CA GLN A 141 12.73 -8.78 -0.22
C GLN A 141 11.45 -9.39 0.34
N ASN A 142 11.44 -9.79 1.62
CA ASN A 142 10.27 -10.36 2.31
C ASN A 142 9.17 -9.31 2.48
N SER A 143 8.48 -8.97 1.39
CA SER A 143 7.36 -8.05 1.34
C SER A 143 6.19 -8.74 0.66
N ASN A 144 5.06 -8.84 1.37
CA ASN A 144 3.84 -9.51 0.91
C ASN A 144 3.21 -8.83 -0.33
N HIS A 145 3.71 -7.66 -0.76
CA HIS A 145 3.20 -6.89 -1.90
C HIS A 145 4.31 -6.22 -2.75
N SER A 146 5.52 -6.80 -2.80
CA SER A 146 6.61 -6.26 -3.62
C SER A 146 6.35 -6.45 -5.12
N SER A 147 6.36 -5.36 -5.89
CA SER A 147 6.49 -5.39 -7.35
C SER A 147 7.92 -5.02 -7.74
N GLN A 148 8.65 -5.95 -8.35
CA GLN A 148 9.98 -5.67 -8.89
C GLN A 148 9.86 -5.12 -10.31
N LYS A 149 10.44 -3.94 -10.57
CA LYS A 149 10.61 -3.40 -11.93
C LYS A 149 12.09 -3.39 -12.26
N GLN A 150 12.51 -4.23 -13.20
CA GLN A 150 13.88 -4.20 -13.71
C GLN A 150 13.98 -3.11 -14.78
N ILE A 151 14.88 -2.14 -14.57
CA ILE A 151 15.26 -1.19 -15.61
C ILE A 151 16.53 -1.73 -16.23
N ILE A 152 16.41 -2.33 -17.42
CA ILE A 152 17.57 -2.81 -18.18
C ILE A 152 17.98 -1.68 -19.11
N THR A 153 19.12 -1.05 -18.82
CA THR A 153 19.71 -0.04 -19.70
C THR A 153 20.47 -0.75 -20.81
N TYR A 154 20.25 -0.35 -22.07
CA TYR A 154 20.97 -0.86 -23.22
C TYR A 154 21.90 0.21 -23.80
N ASN A 155 23.07 -0.21 -24.26
CA ASN A 155 23.99 0.65 -24.98
C ASN A 155 23.64 0.64 -26.49
N SER A 156 23.63 1.81 -27.11
CA SER A 156 23.38 1.93 -28.55
C SER A 156 24.41 1.20 -29.41
N SER A 157 25.66 1.02 -28.94
CA SER A 157 26.67 0.23 -29.65
C SER A 157 26.24 -1.24 -29.72
N ASP A 158 25.83 -1.78 -28.58
CA ASP A 158 25.55 -3.19 -28.40
C ASP A 158 24.36 -3.62 -29.28
N VAL A 159 23.34 -2.76 -29.35
CA VAL A 159 22.16 -2.97 -30.20
C VAL A 159 22.53 -2.98 -31.69
N LYS A 160 23.45 -2.10 -32.12
CA LYS A 160 23.91 -2.04 -33.51
C LYS A 160 24.75 -3.26 -33.88
N ASP A 161 25.63 -3.69 -32.99
CA ASP A 161 26.45 -4.88 -33.16
C ASP A 161 25.57 -6.14 -33.27
N PHE A 162 24.55 -6.23 -32.41
CA PHE A 162 23.53 -7.28 -32.50
C PHE A 162 22.79 -7.30 -33.83
N PHE A 163 22.28 -6.15 -34.31
CA PHE A 163 21.61 -6.11 -35.61
C PHE A 163 22.54 -6.49 -36.76
N SER A 164 23.83 -6.14 -36.69
CA SER A 164 24.80 -6.56 -37.70
C SER A 164 25.00 -8.07 -37.73
N ILE A 165 25.02 -8.74 -36.57
CA ILE A 165 25.17 -10.20 -36.49
C ILE A 165 23.87 -10.90 -36.91
N LEU A 166 22.74 -10.42 -36.39
CA LEU A 166 21.41 -10.95 -36.73
C LEU A 166 21.16 -10.89 -38.24
N LYS A 167 21.60 -9.81 -38.91
CA LYS A 167 21.48 -9.66 -40.36
C LYS A 167 22.10 -10.83 -41.13
N ASN A 168 23.28 -11.30 -40.70
CA ASN A 168 23.96 -12.42 -41.35
C ASN A 168 23.20 -13.75 -41.20
N ASP A 169 22.50 -13.93 -40.07
CA ASP A 169 21.73 -15.15 -39.82
C ASP A 169 20.39 -15.14 -40.57
N ILE A 170 19.71 -13.98 -40.67
CA ILE A 170 18.42 -13.88 -41.37
C ILE A 170 18.56 -13.93 -42.90
N GLU A 171 19.75 -13.69 -43.47
CA GLU A 171 19.97 -13.80 -44.92
C GLU A 171 19.66 -15.19 -45.48
N LYS A 172 19.74 -16.21 -44.64
CA LYS A 172 19.46 -17.62 -44.98
C LYS A 172 17.98 -17.99 -44.85
N LEU A 173 17.14 -17.08 -44.35
CA LEU A 173 15.71 -17.30 -44.16
C LEU A 173 14.90 -16.99 -45.41
N ASP A 174 13.66 -17.46 -45.42
CA ASP A 174 12.68 -17.10 -46.43
C ASP A 174 12.47 -15.58 -46.50
N ALA A 175 12.23 -15.07 -47.71
CA ALA A 175 12.16 -13.63 -47.96
C ALA A 175 11.11 -12.93 -47.09
N SER A 176 9.93 -13.55 -46.89
CA SER A 176 8.86 -12.98 -46.06
C SER A 176 9.27 -12.85 -44.60
N ILE A 177 9.94 -13.85 -44.04
CA ILE A 177 10.40 -13.85 -42.64
C ILE A 177 11.52 -12.81 -42.47
N ARG A 178 12.45 -12.75 -43.42
CA ARG A 178 13.54 -11.76 -43.41
C ARG A 178 13.01 -10.33 -43.46
N GLU A 179 11.98 -10.06 -44.26
CA GLU A 179 11.36 -8.73 -44.35
C GLU A 179 10.79 -8.26 -43.00
N ASP A 180 10.16 -9.17 -42.24
CA ASP A 180 9.64 -8.87 -40.90
C ASP A 180 10.78 -8.48 -39.93
N PHE A 181 11.89 -9.23 -39.95
CA PHE A 181 13.08 -8.88 -39.16
C PHE A 181 13.68 -7.54 -39.56
N GLU A 182 13.88 -7.30 -40.86
CA GLU A 182 14.45 -6.05 -41.37
C GLU A 182 13.58 -4.84 -41.02
N MET A 183 12.25 -5.01 -41.04
CA MET A 183 11.31 -3.97 -40.67
C MET A 183 11.45 -3.57 -39.19
N GLU A 184 11.43 -4.55 -38.27
CA GLU A 184 11.57 -4.29 -36.83
C GLU A 184 12.95 -3.70 -36.50
N MET A 185 14.03 -4.21 -37.10
CA MET A 185 15.38 -3.65 -36.92
C MET A 185 15.46 -2.20 -37.39
N LYS A 186 14.86 -1.87 -38.55
CA LYS A 186 14.85 -0.50 -39.08
C LYS A 186 14.05 0.44 -38.17
N TYR A 187 12.92 -0.02 -37.64
CA TYR A 187 12.16 0.76 -36.67
C TYR A 187 12.93 0.99 -35.37
N ALA A 188 13.63 -0.03 -34.86
CA ALA A 188 14.47 0.08 -33.68
C ALA A 188 15.59 1.09 -33.90
N ILE A 189 16.34 1.02 -35.01
CA ILE A 189 17.43 1.97 -35.32
C ILE A 189 16.90 3.42 -35.36
N LYS A 190 15.78 3.64 -36.06
CA LYS A 190 15.18 4.98 -36.17
C LYS A 190 14.70 5.54 -34.83
N GLN A 191 14.29 4.69 -33.90
CA GLN A 191 13.91 5.10 -32.56
C GLN A 191 15.12 5.35 -31.67
N LEU A 192 16.17 4.53 -31.80
CA LEU A 192 17.45 4.69 -31.12
C LEU A 192 18.13 6.02 -31.47
N GLU A 193 18.12 6.41 -32.76
CA GLU A 193 18.62 7.72 -33.23
C GLU A 193 17.84 8.91 -32.66
N LYS A 194 16.60 8.69 -32.22
CA LYS A 194 15.75 9.71 -31.61
C LYS A 194 15.74 9.66 -30.09
N GLU A 195 16.65 8.87 -29.49
CA GLU A 195 16.72 8.62 -28.04
C GLU A 195 15.37 8.13 -27.47
N LYS A 196 14.61 7.38 -28.27
CA LYS A 196 13.33 6.78 -27.86
C LYS A 196 13.51 5.33 -27.46
N ASP A 197 12.59 4.85 -26.64
CA ASP A 197 12.60 3.47 -26.17
C ASP A 197 12.36 2.47 -27.30
N ILE A 198 13.31 1.54 -27.48
CA ILE A 198 13.26 0.48 -28.50
C ILE A 198 12.85 -0.89 -27.93
N GLN A 199 12.54 -0.96 -26.62
CA GLN A 199 12.17 -2.22 -25.97
C GLN A 199 11.03 -2.97 -26.69
N PRO A 200 9.97 -2.32 -27.22
CA PRO A 200 8.93 -3.02 -27.97
C PRO A 200 9.46 -3.74 -29.22
N GLN A 201 10.40 -3.12 -29.95
CA GLN A 201 10.98 -3.70 -31.16
C GLN A 201 11.91 -4.86 -30.83
N LEU A 202 12.68 -4.76 -29.74
CA LEU A 202 13.53 -5.86 -29.30
C LEU A 202 12.69 -7.07 -28.87
N LEU A 203 11.57 -6.87 -28.17
CA LEU A 203 10.64 -7.94 -27.83
C LEU A 203 10.00 -8.58 -29.08
N ASN A 204 9.62 -7.77 -30.07
CA ASN A 204 9.10 -8.29 -31.34
C ASN A 204 10.15 -9.17 -32.05
N ILE A 205 11.40 -8.71 -32.12
CA ILE A 205 12.52 -9.48 -32.69
C ILE A 205 12.73 -10.79 -31.93
N GLY A 206 12.68 -10.77 -30.59
CA GLY A 206 12.76 -11.98 -29.78
C GLY A 206 11.63 -12.98 -30.05
N SER A 207 10.40 -12.48 -30.26
CA SER A 207 9.28 -13.33 -30.67
C SER A 207 9.51 -13.95 -32.05
N LEU A 208 10.02 -13.18 -33.02
CA LEU A 208 10.38 -13.69 -34.34
C LEU A 208 11.48 -14.77 -34.24
N ILE A 209 12.51 -14.55 -33.42
CA ILE A 209 13.57 -15.55 -33.16
C ILE A 209 12.98 -16.82 -32.55
N SER A 210 12.04 -16.69 -31.61
CA SER A 210 11.36 -17.84 -30.98
C SER A 210 10.54 -18.64 -31.99
N ASN A 211 9.83 -17.96 -32.89
CA ASN A 211 8.98 -18.58 -33.90
C ASN A 211 9.79 -19.33 -34.97
N VAL A 212 10.94 -18.78 -35.35
CA VAL A 212 11.87 -19.40 -36.31
C VAL A 212 12.68 -20.52 -35.65
N GLY A 213 13.12 -20.29 -34.41
CA GLY A 213 13.91 -21.22 -33.61
C GLY A 213 15.36 -20.77 -33.47
N LEU A 214 15.82 -20.67 -32.22
CA LEU A 214 17.20 -20.28 -31.84
C LEU A 214 18.33 -21.02 -32.59
N PRO A 215 18.25 -22.34 -32.88
CA PRO A 215 19.34 -23.05 -33.55
C PRO A 215 19.68 -22.54 -34.96
N ILE A 216 18.80 -21.77 -35.59
CA ILE A 216 19.04 -21.18 -36.92
C ILE A 216 19.98 -19.97 -36.82
N PHE A 217 19.97 -19.27 -35.68
CA PHE A 217 20.75 -18.06 -35.43
C PHE A 217 22.11 -18.41 -34.81
N THR A 218 22.93 -19.17 -35.52
CA THR A 218 24.19 -19.70 -34.99
C THR A 218 25.25 -18.62 -34.78
N SER A 219 25.31 -17.60 -35.64
CA SER A 219 26.25 -16.48 -35.47
C SER A 219 25.85 -15.62 -34.28
N LEU A 220 24.53 -15.43 -34.10
CA LEU A 220 23.98 -14.71 -32.96
C LEU A 220 24.20 -15.48 -31.66
N THR A 221 23.77 -16.74 -31.57
CA THR A 221 23.85 -17.52 -30.32
C THR A 221 25.27 -17.82 -29.86
N SER A 222 26.26 -17.77 -30.77
CA SER A 222 27.68 -17.89 -30.42
C SER A 222 28.36 -16.56 -30.07
N SER A 223 27.67 -15.43 -30.25
CA SER A 223 28.21 -14.10 -29.97
C SER A 223 28.08 -13.73 -28.49
N GLY A 224 29.11 -13.08 -27.93
CA GLY A 224 29.04 -12.56 -26.56
C GLY A 224 27.95 -11.49 -26.38
N ILE A 225 27.57 -10.80 -27.46
CA ILE A 225 26.52 -9.77 -27.44
C ILE A 225 25.11 -10.36 -27.26
N PHE A 226 24.91 -11.64 -27.63
CA PHE A 226 23.63 -12.29 -27.46
C PHE A 226 23.24 -12.44 -25.99
N GLU A 227 24.17 -12.81 -25.11
CA GLU A 227 23.88 -12.90 -23.67
C GLU A 227 23.56 -11.54 -23.05
N VAL A 228 24.11 -10.45 -23.59
CA VAL A 228 23.82 -9.07 -23.16
C VAL A 228 22.42 -8.64 -23.57
N ILE A 229 22.00 -8.98 -24.78
CA ILE A 229 20.73 -8.52 -25.37
C ILE A 229 19.57 -9.49 -25.14
N LYS A 230 19.84 -10.75 -24.84
CA LYS A 230 18.84 -11.80 -24.59
C LYS A 230 17.73 -11.36 -23.60
N PRO A 231 18.01 -10.72 -22.46
CA PRO A 231 16.96 -10.21 -21.57
C PRO A 231 16.03 -9.18 -22.22
N LEU A 232 16.55 -8.37 -23.16
CA LEU A 232 15.79 -7.36 -23.89
C LEU A 232 14.89 -7.98 -24.98
N LEU A 233 15.26 -9.17 -25.47
CA LEU A 233 14.47 -9.94 -26.43
C LEU A 233 13.35 -10.73 -25.76
N GLY A 234 13.35 -10.84 -24.43
CA GLY A 234 12.39 -11.68 -23.71
C GLY A 234 12.62 -13.19 -23.92
N LEU A 235 13.89 -13.58 -24.14
CA LEU A 235 14.36 -14.94 -24.40
C LEU A 235 15.12 -15.57 -23.22
#